data_AF-H3GVZ5-F1
#
_entry.id   AF-H3GVZ5-F1
#
_cell.length_a   1.000
_cell.length_b   1.000
_cell.length_c   1.000
_cell.angle_alpha   90.00
_cell.angle_beta   90.00
_cell.angle_gamma   90.00
#
_symmetry.space_group_name_H-M   'P 1'
#
loop_
_entity.id
_entity.type
_entity.pdbx_description
1 polymer ?
#
loop_
_entity_poly.entity_id
_entity_poly.type
_entity_poly.pdbx_seq_one_letter_code
_entity_poly.pdbx_strand_id
1 'polypeptide(L)'
;MASNWRWLALGPCWLGWRHIHMPKEWWGRRQLLLNAKTGMITRGCQYVVARSQHLDLMKPQLMDHRYEDAQGNFCCERFEFFHFTGVQSIKQVFEAIKYFMLNMEITISEALGHTTVREDYDTVDDGTSIWNYRLLSTDSNGITSEVNKVVLTEYFDESVTMGGRPCAVVVTDSVDVDDLYPYNPRERVRRDISATTVLTEMKRKKNERSTSTESEQRLQCQTLSSGVPTGTTALSVVAEYFRLFRYGLKGSALMNDPDNSTKVAPNTNVSSVQHDFLHAATSPDVVGETGFGVESLIDDYRRLALYLPDSDTQLVRLDTGPEDSLTATTTVGITITANTLHFAFPHLVHNGDRDQWSPVAAKLLDQRFVLRGSIHFKWDSITSRVKLVQSKADLLTPMLHLLGDLETVSRVFDNALVTPECKLAQ
;
A
#
# COMPACT_ATOMS: atom_id res chain seq x y z
N MET A 1 -19.72 -28.42 9.25
CA MET A 1 -20.39 -28.01 8.01
C MET A 1 -20.33 -26.51 7.98
N ALA A 2 -19.34 -25.95 7.28
CA ALA A 2 -18.97 -24.54 7.44
C ALA A 2 -19.05 -23.82 6.08
N SER A 3 -19.97 -22.88 6.03
CA SER A 3 -20.42 -22.07 4.90
C SER A 3 -19.59 -20.79 4.83
N ASN A 4 -18.96 -20.51 3.66
CA ASN A 4 -18.05 -19.37 3.48
C ASN A 4 -18.28 -18.68 2.11
N TRP A 5 -18.20 -17.34 2.09
CA TRP A 5 -18.98 -16.42 1.24
C TRP A 5 -18.11 -15.23 0.66
N ARG A 6 -18.52 -14.46 -0.39
CA ARG A 6 -17.66 -13.50 -1.20
C ARG A 6 -18.35 -12.23 -1.83
N TRP A 7 -17.60 -11.12 -2.10
CA TRP A 7 -18.00 -9.68 -2.37
C TRP A 7 -17.61 -9.01 -3.73
N LEU A 8 -17.92 -7.69 -3.93
CA LEU A 8 -17.74 -6.80 -5.13
C LEU A 8 -17.49 -5.28 -4.78
N ALA A 9 -16.77 -4.47 -5.58
CA ALA A 9 -16.68 -2.99 -5.40
C ALA A 9 -16.15 -2.17 -6.63
N LEU A 10 -16.72 -0.99 -6.96
CA LEU A 10 -16.65 -0.35 -8.30
C LEU A 10 -16.80 1.21 -8.43
N GLY A 11 -16.16 1.81 -9.46
CA GLY A 11 -16.09 3.25 -9.84
C GLY A 11 -17.05 3.72 -10.99
N PRO A 12 -16.87 4.91 -11.61
CA PRO A 12 -17.96 5.87 -11.87
C PRO A 12 -19.01 5.48 -12.91
N CYS A 13 -20.27 5.61 -12.51
CA CYS A 13 -21.40 5.63 -13.43
C CYS A 13 -21.63 7.06 -13.92
N TRP A 14 -21.91 7.21 -15.21
CA TRP A 14 -22.72 8.32 -15.76
C TRP A 14 -24.19 8.29 -15.27
N LEU A 15 -24.41 8.06 -13.98
CA LEU A 15 -25.73 7.93 -13.33
C LEU A 15 -25.82 8.63 -11.96
N GLY A 16 -24.92 9.57 -11.66
CA GLY A 16 -25.10 10.52 -10.57
C GLY A 16 -26.38 11.34 -10.76
N TRP A 17 -26.94 11.88 -9.67
CA TRP A 17 -27.94 12.95 -9.81
C TRP A 17 -27.40 13.99 -10.78
N ARG A 18 -28.22 14.48 -11.74
CA ARG A 18 -27.75 15.38 -12.81
C ARG A 18 -27.05 16.64 -12.30
N HIS A 19 -27.18 16.96 -11.01
CA HIS A 19 -26.53 18.06 -10.33
C HIS A 19 -26.80 17.96 -8.80
N ILE A 20 -25.78 17.96 -7.95
CA ILE A 20 -25.87 18.06 -6.50
C ILE A 20 -25.52 19.49 -6.08
N HIS A 21 -26.54 20.27 -5.76
CA HIS A 21 -26.41 21.63 -5.22
C HIS A 21 -26.65 21.62 -3.71
N MET A 22 -25.59 21.84 -2.93
CA MET A 22 -25.64 21.88 -1.47
C MET A 22 -25.93 23.31 -0.99
N PRO A 23 -27.11 23.58 -0.38
CA PRO A 23 -27.48 24.91 0.07
C PRO A 23 -26.64 25.34 1.27
N LYS A 24 -26.70 26.64 1.62
CA LYS A 24 -25.95 27.18 2.75
C LYS A 24 -26.40 26.65 4.12
N GLU A 25 -27.71 26.44 4.29
CA GLU A 25 -28.31 26.03 5.56
C GLU A 25 -28.19 24.52 5.82
N TRP A 26 -27.75 24.13 7.02
CA TRP A 26 -27.55 22.73 7.41
C TRP A 26 -28.80 21.85 7.28
N TRP A 27 -29.96 22.35 7.70
CA TRP A 27 -31.22 21.63 7.54
C TRP A 27 -31.54 21.35 6.06
N GLY A 28 -31.30 22.33 5.18
CA GLY A 28 -31.53 22.19 3.74
C GLY A 28 -30.61 21.13 3.12
N ARG A 29 -29.34 21.09 3.53
CA ARG A 29 -28.37 20.05 3.14
C ARG A 29 -28.88 18.67 3.51
N ARG A 30 -29.26 18.47 4.78
CA ARG A 30 -29.76 17.19 5.29
C ARG A 30 -31.01 16.71 4.56
N GLN A 31 -31.98 17.60 4.34
CA GLN A 31 -33.20 17.28 3.59
C GLN A 31 -32.91 16.87 2.14
N LEU A 32 -31.99 17.55 1.48
CA LEU A 32 -31.56 17.18 0.12
C LEU A 32 -30.99 15.77 0.07
N LEU A 33 -30.09 15.42 1.00
CA LEU A 33 -29.48 14.08 1.05
C LEU A 33 -30.50 12.99 1.39
N LEU A 34 -31.42 13.25 2.32
CA LEU A 34 -32.51 12.32 2.66
C LEU A 34 -33.38 12.01 1.44
N ASN A 35 -33.77 13.04 0.68
CA ASN A 35 -34.58 12.90 -0.53
C ASN A 35 -33.82 12.18 -1.66
N ALA A 36 -32.49 12.32 -1.69
CA ALA A 36 -31.65 11.71 -2.73
C ALA A 36 -31.35 10.22 -2.48
N LYS A 37 -31.30 9.78 -1.21
CA LYS A 37 -30.78 8.46 -0.81
C LYS A 37 -31.32 7.30 -1.64
N THR A 38 -32.62 7.04 -1.55
CA THR A 38 -33.25 5.86 -2.18
C THR A 38 -33.03 5.84 -3.70
N GLY A 39 -33.13 7.00 -4.35
CA GLY A 39 -32.94 7.11 -5.80
C GLY A 39 -31.49 6.86 -6.24
N MET A 40 -30.51 7.33 -5.47
CA MET A 40 -29.09 7.10 -5.75
C MET A 40 -28.69 5.65 -5.53
N ILE A 41 -29.10 5.05 -4.40
CA ILE A 41 -28.85 3.63 -4.11
C ILE A 41 -29.46 2.73 -5.19
N THR A 42 -30.72 2.98 -5.57
CA THR A 42 -31.41 2.18 -6.60
C THR A 42 -30.70 2.25 -7.95
N ARG A 43 -30.34 3.45 -8.43
CA ARG A 43 -29.63 3.63 -9.71
C ARG A 43 -28.24 3.00 -9.69
N GLY A 44 -27.51 3.18 -8.59
CA GLY A 44 -26.21 2.56 -8.40
C GLY A 44 -26.29 1.04 -8.51
N CYS A 45 -27.24 0.41 -7.83
CA CYS A 45 -27.48 -1.03 -7.94
C CYS A 45 -27.80 -1.46 -9.37
N GLN A 46 -28.75 -0.79 -10.03
CA GLN A 46 -29.16 -1.11 -11.40
C GLN A 46 -27.98 -1.03 -12.38
N TYR A 47 -27.14 -0.02 -12.26
CA TYR A 47 -25.94 0.10 -13.08
C TYR A 47 -24.98 -1.06 -12.87
N VAL A 48 -24.65 -1.38 -11.61
CA VAL A 48 -23.69 -2.43 -11.30
C VAL A 48 -24.20 -3.78 -11.82
N VAL A 49 -25.50 -4.07 -11.67
CA VAL A 49 -26.12 -5.27 -12.24
C VAL A 49 -26.02 -5.28 -13.77
N ALA A 50 -26.44 -4.21 -14.44
CA ALA A 50 -26.42 -4.14 -15.90
C ALA A 50 -25.00 -4.29 -16.48
N ARG A 51 -24.00 -3.67 -15.84
CA ARG A 51 -22.61 -3.69 -16.33
C ARG A 51 -21.89 -5.00 -16.02
N SER A 52 -22.36 -5.76 -15.03
CA SER A 52 -21.79 -7.06 -14.64
C SER A 52 -22.49 -8.27 -15.25
N GLN A 53 -23.68 -8.11 -15.84
CA GLN A 53 -24.56 -9.22 -16.26
C GLN A 53 -23.94 -10.22 -17.25
N HIS A 54 -22.90 -9.81 -18.00
CA HIS A 54 -22.23 -10.65 -19.01
C HIS A 54 -20.80 -11.04 -18.62
N LEU A 55 -20.35 -10.70 -17.40
CA LEU A 55 -19.00 -10.98 -16.95
C LEU A 55 -18.93 -12.25 -16.10
N ASP A 56 -17.79 -12.95 -16.20
CA ASP A 56 -17.45 -14.03 -15.28
C ASP A 56 -16.92 -13.44 -13.97
N LEU A 57 -17.83 -13.28 -13.00
CA LEU A 57 -17.56 -12.72 -11.68
C LEU A 57 -16.59 -13.57 -10.83
N MET A 58 -16.23 -14.78 -11.29
CA MET A 58 -15.28 -15.65 -10.59
C MET A 58 -13.83 -15.36 -10.95
N LYS A 59 -13.60 -14.59 -12.02
CA LYS A 59 -12.27 -14.15 -12.43
C LYS A 59 -12.06 -12.69 -11.99
N PRO A 60 -10.85 -12.31 -11.57
CA PRO A 60 -10.50 -10.90 -11.45
C PRO A 60 -10.78 -10.20 -12.79
N GLN A 61 -11.45 -9.06 -12.73
CA GLN A 61 -11.74 -8.23 -13.87
C GLN A 61 -11.36 -6.80 -13.48
N LEU A 62 -10.62 -6.13 -14.36
CA LEU A 62 -10.35 -4.69 -14.29
C LEU A 62 -10.56 -4.15 -15.69
N MET A 63 -11.47 -3.20 -15.81
CA MET A 63 -11.68 -2.40 -17.00
C MET A 63 -11.36 -0.95 -16.63
N ASP A 64 -10.56 -0.31 -17.46
CA ASP A 64 -10.14 1.07 -17.27
C ASP A 64 -10.21 1.76 -18.63
N HIS A 65 -10.96 2.85 -18.69
CA HIS A 65 -11.13 3.65 -19.89
C HIS A 65 -10.84 5.11 -19.56
N ARG A 66 -9.75 5.62 -20.12
CA ARG A 66 -9.27 6.98 -19.88
C ARG A 66 -9.38 7.77 -21.17
N TYR A 67 -9.85 9.01 -21.04
CA TYR A 67 -10.02 9.91 -22.17
C TYR A 67 -9.96 11.35 -21.69
N GLU A 68 -9.75 12.24 -22.65
CA GLU A 68 -9.93 13.67 -22.46
C GLU A 68 -11.32 14.05 -22.99
N ASP A 69 -12.10 14.80 -22.21
CA ASP A 69 -13.38 15.29 -22.69
C ASP A 69 -13.23 16.51 -23.62
N ALA A 70 -14.33 17.02 -24.16
CA ALA A 70 -14.32 18.17 -25.07
C ALA A 70 -13.85 19.48 -24.41
N GLN A 71 -13.72 19.50 -23.08
CA GLN A 71 -13.29 20.64 -22.28
C GLN A 71 -11.82 20.52 -21.84
N GLY A 72 -11.14 19.43 -22.21
CA GLY A 72 -9.74 19.17 -21.82
C GLY A 72 -9.58 18.53 -20.45
N ASN A 73 -10.67 18.05 -19.82
CA ASN A 73 -10.58 17.39 -18.52
C ASN A 73 -10.14 15.93 -18.69
N PHE A 74 -9.30 15.47 -17.78
CA PHE A 74 -8.90 14.07 -17.69
C PHE A 74 -10.01 13.24 -17.03
N CYS A 75 -10.61 12.35 -17.80
CA CYS A 75 -11.68 11.48 -17.38
C CYS A 75 -11.22 10.03 -17.28
N CYS A 76 -11.77 9.30 -16.31
CA CYS A 76 -11.48 7.90 -16.07
C CYS A 76 -12.75 7.14 -15.67
N GLU A 77 -13.12 6.16 -16.48
CA GLU A 77 -14.16 5.20 -16.19
C GLU A 77 -13.54 3.87 -15.81
N ARG A 78 -13.80 3.43 -14.58
CA ARG A 78 -13.19 2.22 -14.03
C ARG A 78 -14.23 1.24 -13.53
N PHE A 79 -14.03 -0.03 -13.90
CA PHE A 79 -14.86 -1.14 -13.49
C PHE A 79 -14.03 -2.39 -13.15
N GLU A 80 -13.87 -2.64 -11.85
CA GLU A 80 -13.13 -3.72 -11.23
C GLU A 80 -13.94 -4.63 -10.26
N PHE A 81 -13.48 -5.87 -10.04
CA PHE A 81 -14.07 -6.77 -9.05
C PHE A 81 -12.99 -7.38 -8.17
N PHE A 82 -13.26 -7.40 -6.86
CA PHE A 82 -12.36 -7.97 -5.87
C PHE A 82 -13.06 -9.03 -5.03
N HIS A 83 -12.34 -10.09 -4.69
CA HIS A 83 -12.83 -11.12 -3.79
C HIS A 83 -12.11 -11.05 -2.45
N PHE A 84 -12.77 -10.57 -1.40
CA PHE A 84 -12.25 -10.76 -0.04
C PHE A 84 -12.43 -12.22 0.38
N THR A 85 -11.39 -12.84 0.92
CA THR A 85 -11.45 -14.20 1.51
C THR A 85 -11.20 -14.15 3.02
N GLY A 86 -11.77 -15.08 3.77
CA GLY A 86 -11.55 -15.15 5.23
C GLY A 86 -12.34 -14.13 6.08
N VAL A 87 -13.27 -13.38 5.48
CA VAL A 87 -14.19 -12.47 6.19
C VAL A 87 -15.44 -13.21 6.67
N GLN A 88 -16.02 -12.76 7.79
CA GLN A 88 -17.11 -13.44 8.49
C GLN A 88 -18.50 -13.11 7.92
N SER A 89 -18.70 -11.90 7.38
CA SER A 89 -20.01 -11.45 6.86
C SER A 89 -19.89 -10.23 5.92
N ILE A 90 -20.95 -9.94 5.16
CA ILE A 90 -21.09 -8.68 4.39
C ILE A 90 -20.86 -7.50 5.32
N LYS A 91 -21.49 -7.56 6.49
CA LYS A 91 -21.60 -6.47 7.43
C LYS A 91 -20.23 -6.08 7.96
N GLN A 92 -19.35 -7.05 8.21
CA GLN A 92 -17.96 -6.79 8.59
C GLN A 92 -17.23 -5.93 7.54
N VAL A 93 -17.33 -6.31 6.27
CA VAL A 93 -16.68 -5.57 5.16
C VAL A 93 -17.33 -4.21 4.97
N PHE A 94 -18.65 -4.14 5.05
CA PHE A 94 -19.42 -2.91 4.95
C PHE A 94 -19.02 -1.88 6.02
N GLU A 95 -18.94 -2.31 7.29
CA GLU A 95 -18.48 -1.43 8.37
C GLU A 95 -17.01 -1.05 8.21
N ALA A 96 -16.15 -1.94 7.70
CA ALA A 96 -14.76 -1.60 7.40
C ALA A 96 -14.63 -0.54 6.29
N ILE A 97 -15.44 -0.62 5.23
CA ILE A 97 -15.50 0.40 4.16
C ILE A 97 -15.99 1.73 4.73
N LYS A 98 -17.06 1.72 5.54
CA LYS A 98 -17.55 2.93 6.21
C LYS A 98 -16.46 3.54 7.08
N TYR A 99 -15.85 2.76 7.97
CA TYR A 99 -14.75 3.21 8.82
C TYR A 99 -13.61 3.81 8.01
N PHE A 100 -13.23 3.17 6.91
CA PHE A 100 -12.21 3.68 6.01
C PHE A 100 -12.60 5.04 5.42
N MET A 101 -13.80 5.17 4.85
CA MET A 101 -14.28 6.43 4.28
C MET A 101 -14.37 7.55 5.33
N LEU A 102 -14.76 7.19 6.56
CA LEU A 102 -14.84 8.10 7.69
C LEU A 102 -13.46 8.58 8.18
N ASN A 103 -12.36 7.93 7.81
CA ASN A 103 -10.99 8.29 8.22
C ASN A 103 -10.04 8.46 7.02
N MET A 104 -10.60 8.80 5.85
CA MET A 104 -9.87 8.76 4.58
C MET A 104 -8.72 9.78 4.50
N GLU A 105 -8.81 10.91 5.19
CA GLU A 105 -7.76 11.94 5.23
C GLU A 105 -6.44 11.41 5.80
N ILE A 106 -6.51 10.53 6.80
CA ILE A 106 -5.32 9.87 7.37
C ILE A 106 -4.68 8.99 6.30
N THR A 107 -5.49 8.15 5.65
CA THR A 107 -5.00 7.27 4.58
C THR A 107 -4.40 8.07 3.43
N ILE A 108 -5.07 9.12 2.94
CA ILE A 108 -4.58 9.89 1.79
C ILE A 108 -3.25 10.55 2.15
N SER A 109 -3.13 11.09 3.36
CA SER A 109 -1.88 11.69 3.84
C SER A 109 -0.75 10.67 3.94
N GLU A 110 -1.02 9.49 4.53
CA GLU A 110 -0.04 8.42 4.67
C GLU A 110 0.38 7.80 3.33
N ALA A 111 -0.58 7.58 2.43
CA ALA A 111 -0.36 6.87 1.17
C ALA A 111 0.32 7.75 0.10
N LEU A 112 0.01 9.05 0.09
CA LEU A 112 0.52 9.99 -0.92
C LEU A 112 1.59 10.93 -0.39
N GLY A 113 1.86 10.95 0.92
CA GLY A 113 2.75 11.94 1.54
C GLY A 113 2.19 13.38 1.48
N HIS A 114 0.90 13.52 1.17
CA HIS A 114 0.23 14.80 1.10
C HIS A 114 -0.15 15.29 2.50
N THR A 115 -0.33 16.61 2.65
CA THR A 115 -1.07 17.13 3.81
C THR A 115 -2.55 17.14 3.45
N THR A 116 -3.31 16.17 3.97
CA THR A 116 -4.76 16.10 3.73
C THR A 116 -5.53 16.48 4.99
N VAL A 117 -6.41 17.47 4.85
CA VAL A 117 -7.25 18.00 5.92
C VAL A 117 -8.71 17.79 5.55
N ARG A 118 -9.50 17.27 6.49
CA ARG A 118 -10.96 17.28 6.41
C ARG A 118 -11.48 18.58 6.99
N GLU A 119 -11.99 19.46 6.13
CA GLU A 119 -12.49 20.78 6.55
C GLU A 119 -13.94 20.73 7.03
N ASP A 120 -14.75 19.84 6.45
CA ASP A 120 -16.18 19.74 6.76
C ASP A 120 -16.64 18.29 6.79
N TYR A 121 -17.54 17.99 7.72
CA TYR A 121 -18.10 16.67 7.98
C TYR A 121 -19.44 16.78 8.72
N ASP A 122 -20.53 16.35 8.07
CA ASP A 122 -21.85 16.23 8.71
C ASP A 122 -22.44 14.85 8.44
N THR A 123 -22.97 14.23 9.49
CA THR A 123 -23.74 12.98 9.43
C THR A 123 -25.20 13.29 9.64
N VAL A 124 -26.05 12.85 8.73
CA VAL A 124 -27.50 13.12 8.82
C VAL A 124 -28.16 12.23 9.89
N ASP A 125 -27.56 11.08 10.19
CA ASP A 125 -28.06 10.10 11.15
C ASP A 125 -26.95 9.47 12.01
N ASP A 126 -27.34 8.97 13.18
CA ASP A 126 -26.44 8.27 14.13
C ASP A 126 -25.87 6.96 13.52
N GLY A 127 -26.59 6.38 12.56
CA GLY A 127 -26.21 5.15 11.86
C GLY A 127 -25.15 5.33 10.77
N THR A 128 -24.68 6.56 10.52
CA THR A 128 -23.77 6.92 9.41
C THR A 128 -24.24 6.34 8.07
N SER A 129 -25.55 6.38 7.82
CA SER A 129 -26.11 5.95 6.54
C SER A 129 -26.08 7.05 5.49
N ILE A 130 -25.94 8.30 5.91
CA ILE A 130 -25.80 9.46 5.04
C ILE A 130 -24.80 10.42 5.67
N TRP A 131 -23.77 10.82 4.93
CA TRP A 131 -22.89 11.91 5.34
C TRP A 131 -22.33 12.65 4.13
N ASN A 132 -21.83 13.86 4.35
CA ASN A 132 -21.01 14.57 3.39
C ASN A 132 -19.67 14.93 4.01
N TYR A 133 -18.66 15.10 3.18
CA TYR A 133 -17.34 15.51 3.64
C TYR A 133 -16.60 16.34 2.59
N ARG A 134 -15.73 17.23 3.06
CA ARG A 134 -14.80 18.01 2.22
C ARG A 134 -13.37 17.73 2.64
N LEU A 135 -12.55 17.26 1.69
CA LEU A 135 -11.11 17.06 1.87
C LEU A 135 -10.32 18.03 0.99
N LEU A 136 -9.32 18.65 1.59
CA LEU A 136 -8.26 19.35 0.89
C LEU A 136 -6.98 18.56 1.03
N SER A 137 -6.32 18.26 -0.09
CA SER A 137 -5.07 17.51 -0.11
C SER A 137 -4.03 18.31 -0.88
N THR A 138 -3.00 18.77 -0.18
CA THR A 138 -1.87 19.51 -0.76
C THR A 138 -0.69 18.57 -0.95
N ASP A 139 -0.21 18.48 -2.19
CA ASP A 139 0.97 17.68 -2.53
C ASP A 139 2.28 18.41 -2.18
N SER A 140 3.40 17.72 -2.35
CA SER A 140 4.74 18.27 -2.08
C SER A 140 5.14 19.43 -2.99
N ASN A 141 4.46 19.62 -4.12
CA ASN A 141 4.67 20.74 -5.04
C ASN A 141 3.82 21.97 -4.65
N GLY A 142 3.04 21.87 -3.57
CA GLY A 142 2.14 22.93 -3.11
C GLY A 142 0.83 23.02 -3.90
N ILE A 143 0.56 22.07 -4.82
CA ILE A 143 -0.70 22.02 -5.53
C ILE A 143 -1.76 21.44 -4.60
N THR A 144 -2.80 22.23 -4.36
CA THR A 144 -3.92 21.81 -3.52
C THR A 144 -5.03 21.23 -4.39
N SER A 145 -5.49 20.04 -4.03
CA SER A 145 -6.65 19.40 -4.65
C SER A 145 -7.82 19.36 -3.68
N GLU A 146 -9.02 19.51 -4.21
CA GLU A 146 -10.27 19.53 -3.44
C GLU A 146 -11.18 18.37 -3.85
N VAL A 147 -11.73 17.70 -2.85
CA VAL A 147 -12.77 16.67 -2.97
C VAL A 147 -13.93 17.06 -2.06
N ASN A 148 -15.09 17.36 -2.61
CA ASN A 148 -16.33 17.61 -1.86
C ASN A 148 -17.36 16.56 -2.26
N LYS A 149 -17.76 15.70 -1.31
CA LYS A 149 -18.50 14.47 -1.60
C LYS A 149 -19.67 14.24 -0.66
N VAL A 150 -20.68 13.58 -1.22
CA VAL A 150 -21.76 12.95 -0.47
C VAL A 150 -21.58 11.44 -0.49
N VAL A 151 -21.89 10.79 0.61
CA VAL A 151 -21.87 9.33 0.73
C VAL A 151 -23.20 8.85 1.31
N LEU A 152 -23.74 7.84 0.65
CA LEU A 152 -25.01 7.22 0.97
C LEU A 152 -24.77 5.73 1.08
N THR A 153 -25.19 5.14 2.19
CA THR A 153 -25.02 3.72 2.44
C THR A 153 -26.32 3.07 2.86
N GLU A 154 -26.48 1.83 2.42
CA GLU A 154 -27.65 1.03 2.75
C GLU A 154 -27.30 -0.45 2.80
N TYR A 155 -27.76 -1.11 3.85
CA TYR A 155 -27.67 -2.54 4.02
C TYR A 155 -29.05 -3.14 3.82
N PHE A 156 -29.16 -4.11 2.92
CA PHE A 156 -30.37 -4.84 2.62
C PHE A 156 -30.21 -6.28 3.11
N ASP A 157 -31.08 -6.74 4.00
CA ASP A 157 -31.15 -8.15 4.38
C ASP A 157 -31.64 -9.01 3.20
N GLU A 158 -32.58 -8.49 2.40
CA GLU A 158 -33.04 -9.11 1.15
C GLU A 158 -33.22 -8.04 0.08
N SER A 159 -32.40 -8.09 -0.97
CA SER A 159 -32.51 -7.17 -2.11
C SER A 159 -33.18 -7.84 -3.31
N VAL A 160 -34.32 -7.30 -3.73
CA VAL A 160 -35.06 -7.75 -4.94
C VAL A 160 -34.17 -7.62 -6.19
N THR A 161 -33.41 -6.54 -6.30
CA THR A 161 -32.48 -6.29 -7.41
C THR A 161 -31.33 -7.29 -7.45
N MET A 162 -31.01 -7.94 -6.33
CA MET A 162 -29.94 -8.93 -6.19
C MET A 162 -30.49 -10.35 -5.98
N GLY A 163 -31.73 -10.62 -6.41
CA GLY A 163 -32.33 -11.95 -6.38
C GLY A 163 -32.64 -12.47 -4.97
N GLY A 164 -33.03 -11.58 -4.05
CA GLY A 164 -33.46 -11.94 -2.69
C GLY A 164 -32.31 -12.27 -1.74
N ARG A 165 -31.09 -11.79 -2.02
CA ARG A 165 -29.92 -12.01 -1.18
C ARG A 165 -29.56 -10.77 -0.36
N PRO A 166 -28.87 -10.92 0.78
CA PRO A 166 -28.30 -9.80 1.48
C PRO A 166 -27.32 -9.05 0.59
N CYS A 167 -27.38 -7.73 0.60
CA CYS A 167 -26.41 -6.88 -0.06
C CYS A 167 -26.18 -5.59 0.71
N ALA A 168 -25.01 -5.00 0.53
CA ALA A 168 -24.74 -3.66 1.04
C ALA A 168 -24.28 -2.76 -0.09
N VAL A 169 -24.68 -1.50 -0.05
CA VAL A 169 -24.44 -0.55 -1.11
C VAL A 169 -23.84 0.70 -0.50
N VAL A 170 -22.76 1.18 -1.12
CA VAL A 170 -22.11 2.43 -0.80
C VAL A 170 -22.05 3.24 -2.09
N VAL A 171 -22.80 4.33 -2.14
CA VAL A 171 -22.78 5.30 -3.24
C VAL A 171 -22.03 6.54 -2.77
N THR A 172 -21.11 6.99 -3.59
CA THR A 172 -20.38 8.24 -3.38
C THR A 172 -20.54 9.10 -4.61
N ASP A 173 -20.78 10.40 -4.43
CA ASP A 173 -20.88 11.33 -5.54
C ASP A 173 -20.29 12.70 -5.16
N SER A 174 -19.88 13.47 -6.16
CA SER A 174 -19.26 14.77 -5.93
C SER A 174 -20.30 15.88 -5.89
N VAL A 175 -20.10 16.87 -5.03
CA VAL A 175 -20.99 18.02 -4.90
C VAL A 175 -20.68 19.01 -6.02
N ASP A 176 -21.59 19.20 -6.96
CA ASP A 176 -21.41 20.11 -8.09
C ASP A 176 -21.29 21.57 -7.66
N VAL A 177 -22.18 22.02 -6.77
CA VAL A 177 -22.22 23.40 -6.27
C VAL A 177 -22.44 23.36 -4.77
N ASP A 178 -21.63 24.11 -4.02
CA ASP A 178 -21.75 24.23 -2.57
C ASP A 178 -21.81 25.72 -2.19
N ASP A 179 -22.95 26.16 -1.66
CA ASP A 179 -23.16 27.56 -1.27
C ASP A 179 -22.45 27.97 0.03
N LEU A 180 -22.11 27.00 0.89
CA LEU A 180 -21.37 27.25 2.14
C LEU A 180 -19.87 27.29 1.90
N TYR A 181 -19.39 26.42 1.01
CA TYR A 181 -17.99 26.30 0.61
C TYR A 181 -17.82 26.35 -0.92
N PRO A 182 -17.98 27.54 -1.53
CA PRO A 182 -17.84 27.68 -2.98
C PRO A 182 -16.47 27.22 -3.48
N TYR A 183 -16.46 26.50 -4.59
CA TYR A 183 -15.22 26.04 -5.22
C TYR A 183 -14.41 27.22 -5.79
N ASN A 184 -13.11 27.25 -5.52
CA ASN A 184 -12.18 28.26 -6.02
C ASN A 184 -11.15 27.64 -6.99
N PRO A 185 -11.37 27.71 -8.32
CA PRO A 185 -10.49 27.11 -9.31
C PRO A 185 -9.11 27.78 -9.43
N ARG A 186 -8.91 28.96 -8.83
CA ARG A 186 -7.61 29.66 -8.86
C ARG A 186 -6.62 29.12 -7.84
N GLU A 187 -7.13 28.53 -6.76
CA GLU A 187 -6.32 28.05 -5.64
C GLU A 187 -6.21 26.52 -5.61
N ARG A 188 -7.19 25.83 -6.20
CA ARG A 188 -7.38 24.39 -5.99
C ARG A 188 -7.80 23.70 -7.26
N VAL A 189 -7.32 22.47 -7.44
CA VAL A 189 -7.76 21.55 -8.50
C VAL A 189 -8.87 20.67 -7.97
N ARG A 190 -10.05 20.73 -8.59
CA ARG A 190 -11.19 19.88 -8.23
C ARG A 190 -10.99 18.45 -8.71
N ARG A 191 -11.36 17.48 -7.87
CA ARG A 191 -11.38 16.04 -8.20
C ARG A 191 -12.79 15.48 -8.02
N ASP A 192 -13.52 15.40 -9.12
CA ASP A 192 -14.85 14.81 -9.14
C ASP A 192 -14.79 13.30 -9.37
N ILE A 193 -15.44 12.57 -8.46
CA ILE A 193 -15.55 11.12 -8.48
C ILE A 193 -16.97 10.75 -8.06
N SER A 194 -17.67 10.04 -8.93
CA SER A 194 -18.86 9.26 -8.61
C SER A 194 -18.47 7.79 -8.51
N ALA A 195 -19.03 7.03 -7.56
CA ALA A 195 -18.72 5.62 -7.39
C ALA A 195 -19.91 4.88 -6.78
N THR A 196 -20.07 3.60 -7.13
CA THR A 196 -21.04 2.72 -6.48
C THR A 196 -20.38 1.38 -6.18
N THR A 197 -20.20 1.11 -4.90
CA THR A 197 -19.75 -0.19 -4.40
C THR A 197 -20.95 -1.00 -3.95
N VAL A 198 -21.13 -2.18 -4.55
CA VAL A 198 -22.16 -3.14 -4.15
C VAL A 198 -21.48 -4.39 -3.60
N LEU A 199 -21.65 -4.63 -2.31
CA LEU A 199 -21.24 -5.85 -1.65
C LEU A 199 -22.35 -6.89 -1.78
N THR A 200 -22.11 -7.93 -2.57
CA THR A 200 -23.01 -9.10 -2.71
C THR A 200 -22.32 -10.36 -2.25
N GLU A 201 -23.05 -11.47 -2.19
CA GLU A 201 -22.51 -12.75 -1.75
C GLU A 201 -22.35 -13.77 -2.90
N MET A 202 -21.15 -14.36 -3.07
CA MET A 202 -20.83 -15.36 -4.11
C MET A 202 -20.28 -16.68 -3.55
N LYS A 203 -20.63 -17.81 -4.17
CA LYS A 203 -20.24 -19.17 -3.75
C LYS A 203 -19.10 -19.74 -4.63
N ARG A 204 -18.05 -20.32 -4.05
CA ARG A 204 -16.90 -20.95 -4.76
C ARG A 204 -16.64 -22.39 -4.27
N LYS A 205 -16.12 -23.27 -5.14
CA LYS A 205 -15.58 -24.60 -4.74
C LYS A 205 -14.23 -24.43 -4.02
N LYS A 206 -14.05 -25.12 -2.88
CA LYS A 206 -12.88 -25.00 -1.99
C LYS A 206 -11.58 -25.34 -2.73
N ASN A 207 -10.63 -24.39 -2.77
CA ASN A 207 -9.21 -24.64 -2.99
C ASN A 207 -8.49 -24.15 -1.74
N GLU A 208 -7.69 -25.00 -1.08
CA GLU A 208 -7.24 -24.83 0.31
C GLU A 208 -6.16 -23.76 0.57
N ARG A 209 -5.98 -22.71 -0.25
CA ARG A 209 -4.81 -21.81 -0.14
C ARG A 209 -5.03 -20.32 -0.38
N SER A 210 -6.07 -19.69 0.17
CA SER A 210 -6.11 -18.21 0.16
C SER A 210 -6.86 -17.62 1.36
N THR A 211 -6.13 -17.32 2.43
CA THR A 211 -6.55 -16.42 3.51
C THR A 211 -5.96 -15.05 3.24
N SER A 212 -6.77 -14.08 2.79
CA SER A 212 -6.35 -12.67 2.76
C SER A 212 -6.26 -12.11 4.19
N THR A 213 -5.23 -11.32 4.46
CA THR A 213 -4.98 -10.73 5.78
C THR A 213 -5.79 -9.43 5.96
N GLU A 214 -6.11 -9.04 7.19
CA GLU A 214 -6.80 -7.77 7.51
C GLU A 214 -6.11 -6.54 6.91
N SER A 215 -4.78 -6.59 6.76
CA SER A 215 -3.96 -5.57 6.08
C SER A 215 -4.26 -5.44 4.58
N GLU A 216 -4.46 -6.56 3.87
CA GLU A 216 -4.83 -6.54 2.44
C GLU A 216 -6.24 -5.98 2.26
N GLN A 217 -7.16 -6.31 3.17
CA GLN A 217 -8.52 -5.76 3.18
C GLN A 217 -8.51 -4.25 3.38
N ARG A 218 -7.62 -3.74 4.25
CA ARG A 218 -7.47 -2.31 4.50
C ARG A 218 -6.91 -1.59 3.28
N LEU A 219 -5.82 -2.07 2.67
CA LEU A 219 -5.24 -1.52 1.43
C LEU A 219 -6.25 -1.54 0.27
N GLN A 220 -7.06 -2.57 0.19
CA GLN A 220 -8.07 -2.70 -0.87
C GLN A 220 -9.25 -1.75 -0.64
N CYS A 221 -9.65 -1.49 0.61
CA CYS A 221 -10.58 -0.40 0.93
C CYS A 221 -10.00 0.97 0.55
N GLN A 222 -8.69 1.20 0.78
CA GLN A 222 -8.00 2.44 0.40
C GLN A 222 -8.09 2.73 -1.11
N THR A 223 -7.96 1.70 -1.93
CA THR A 223 -8.09 1.75 -3.40
C THR A 223 -9.50 2.10 -3.89
N LEU A 224 -10.55 1.71 -3.15
CA LEU A 224 -11.95 1.84 -3.58
C LEU A 224 -12.50 3.26 -3.48
N SER A 225 -11.98 4.10 -2.58
CA SER A 225 -12.55 5.44 -2.34
C SER A 225 -11.69 6.62 -2.78
N SER A 226 -10.40 6.39 -3.06
CA SER A 226 -9.45 7.46 -3.38
C SER A 226 -9.56 7.95 -4.84
N GLY A 227 -10.20 7.19 -5.75
CA GLY A 227 -10.22 7.52 -7.18
C GLY A 227 -8.82 7.55 -7.82
N VAL A 228 -7.81 7.04 -7.11
CA VAL A 228 -6.44 6.90 -7.62
C VAL A 228 -6.46 5.85 -8.73
N PRO A 229 -5.92 6.15 -9.92
CA PRO A 229 -5.88 5.21 -11.04
C PRO A 229 -5.22 3.89 -10.63
N THR A 230 -5.89 2.76 -10.84
CA THR A 230 -5.25 1.42 -10.82
C THR A 230 -4.65 1.10 -12.18
N GLY A 231 -3.72 1.95 -12.59
CA GLY A 231 -2.48 1.32 -13.03
C GLY A 231 -1.80 0.76 -11.78
N THR A 232 -1.03 -0.31 -11.88
CA THR A 232 0.07 -0.50 -10.93
C THR A 232 0.86 0.82 -10.95
N THR A 233 0.68 1.67 -9.96
CA THR A 233 1.42 2.94 -9.88
C THR A 233 2.72 2.66 -9.16
N ALA A 234 3.78 3.37 -9.54
CA ALA A 234 5.06 3.24 -8.89
C ALA A 234 4.96 3.43 -7.36
N LEU A 235 4.12 4.37 -6.91
CA LEU A 235 3.81 4.61 -5.50
C LEU A 235 3.17 3.40 -4.82
N SER A 236 2.16 2.77 -5.45
CA SER A 236 1.50 1.58 -4.89
C SER A 236 2.44 0.40 -4.74
N VAL A 237 3.36 0.21 -5.70
CA VAL A 237 4.38 -0.86 -5.65
C VAL A 237 5.40 -0.59 -4.56
N VAL A 238 5.87 0.65 -4.43
CA VAL A 238 6.85 1.01 -3.39
C VAL A 238 6.22 0.92 -1.99
N ALA A 239 4.97 1.33 -1.81
CA ALA A 239 4.27 1.18 -0.54
C ALA A 239 4.12 -0.30 -0.15
N GLU A 240 3.74 -1.15 -1.11
CA GLU A 240 3.62 -2.59 -0.90
C GLU A 240 4.97 -3.26 -0.64
N TYR A 241 6.04 -2.80 -1.30
CA TYR A 241 7.41 -3.20 -1.00
C TYR A 241 7.76 -2.95 0.47
N PHE A 242 7.52 -1.73 1.00
CA PHE A 242 7.81 -1.46 2.42
C PHE A 242 6.94 -2.30 3.36
N ARG A 243 5.68 -2.59 3.01
CA ARG A 243 4.83 -3.48 3.81
C ARG A 243 5.41 -4.90 3.90
N LEU A 244 5.91 -5.42 2.79
CA LEU A 244 6.42 -6.78 2.70
C LEU A 244 7.85 -6.92 3.23
N PHE A 245 8.71 -5.93 2.98
CA PHE A 245 10.16 -5.99 3.22
C PHE A 245 10.65 -5.10 4.37
N ARG A 246 9.75 -4.49 5.15
CA ARG A 246 10.11 -3.73 6.38
C ARG A 246 11.11 -4.48 7.27
N TYR A 247 10.90 -5.78 7.46
CA TYR A 247 11.75 -6.64 8.27
C TYR A 247 12.67 -7.55 7.44
N GLY A 248 13.03 -7.09 6.23
CA GLY A 248 13.81 -7.89 5.28
C GLY A 248 13.06 -9.08 4.71
N LEU A 249 13.83 -10.04 4.18
CA LEU A 249 13.29 -11.26 3.57
C LEU A 249 12.84 -12.24 4.66
N LYS A 250 11.57 -12.64 4.62
CA LYS A 250 11.01 -13.62 5.55
C LYS A 250 11.22 -15.03 5.00
N GLY A 251 12.01 -15.83 5.70
CA GLY A 251 12.19 -17.26 5.44
C GLY A 251 11.83 -18.08 6.67
N SER A 252 11.37 -19.32 6.48
CA SER A 252 11.25 -20.27 7.60
C SER A 252 12.64 -20.53 8.16
N ALA A 253 12.88 -20.13 9.40
CA ALA A 253 14.03 -20.60 10.17
C ALA A 253 14.01 -22.14 10.18
N LEU A 254 15.12 -22.76 9.77
CA LEU A 254 15.37 -24.16 10.09
C LEU A 254 15.51 -24.23 11.61
N MET A 255 14.53 -24.84 12.28
CA MET A 255 14.83 -25.52 13.54
C MET A 255 15.54 -26.83 13.18
N ASN A 256 16.73 -27.00 13.77
CA ASN A 256 17.47 -28.24 14.03
C ASN A 256 18.35 -28.80 12.90
N ASP A 257 19.66 -28.50 12.96
CA ASP A 257 20.69 -29.54 13.22
C ASP A 257 22.04 -28.89 13.60
N PRO A 258 22.70 -29.20 14.73
CA PRO A 258 23.96 -28.57 15.13
C PRO A 258 25.22 -29.06 14.40
N ASP A 259 25.14 -30.08 13.53
CA ASP A 259 26.31 -30.94 13.30
C ASP A 259 26.73 -31.16 11.83
N ASN A 260 26.55 -30.20 10.92
CA ASN A 260 27.12 -30.35 9.58
C ASN A 260 27.76 -29.07 9.01
N SER A 261 29.03 -29.22 8.63
CA SER A 261 29.91 -28.15 8.19
C SER A 261 29.64 -27.73 6.73
N THR A 262 29.96 -26.46 6.46
CA THR A 262 30.43 -25.95 5.16
C THR A 262 29.55 -26.03 3.91
N LYS A 263 28.24 -26.26 3.99
CA LYS A 263 27.35 -26.04 2.85
C LYS A 263 26.09 -25.28 3.26
N VAL A 264 25.98 -24.04 2.81
CA VAL A 264 24.73 -23.27 2.84
C VAL A 264 23.66 -24.11 2.16
N ALA A 265 22.63 -24.53 2.89
CA ALA A 265 21.49 -25.23 2.29
C ALA A 265 20.78 -24.25 1.33
N PRO A 266 20.65 -24.55 0.02
CA PRO A 266 20.11 -23.61 -0.97
C PRO A 266 18.63 -23.24 -0.75
N ASN A 267 17.92 -23.95 0.13
CA ASN A 267 16.47 -23.89 0.23
C ASN A 267 16.03 -23.30 1.57
N THR A 268 16.34 -22.02 1.80
CA THR A 268 15.52 -21.22 2.72
C THR A 268 14.34 -20.71 1.90
N ASN A 269 13.18 -21.35 2.04
CA ASN A 269 11.98 -20.97 1.29
C ASN A 269 11.61 -19.53 1.65
N VAL A 270 11.83 -18.63 0.70
CA VAL A 270 11.32 -17.25 0.75
C VAL A 270 9.81 -17.34 0.93
N SER A 271 9.23 -16.46 1.75
CA SER A 271 7.78 -16.31 1.81
C SER A 271 7.23 -16.24 0.39
N SER A 272 6.32 -17.15 0.03
CA SER A 272 5.76 -17.21 -1.32
C SER A 272 5.19 -15.86 -1.74
N VAL A 273 4.67 -15.08 -0.79
CA VAL A 273 4.14 -13.72 -1.00
C VAL A 273 5.22 -12.73 -1.43
N GLN A 274 6.38 -12.72 -0.77
CA GLN A 274 7.49 -11.81 -1.13
C GLN A 274 8.11 -12.19 -2.49
N HIS A 275 8.24 -13.49 -2.75
CA HIS A 275 8.72 -14.02 -4.02
C HIS A 275 7.77 -13.64 -5.18
N ASP A 276 6.48 -13.96 -5.04
CA ASP A 276 5.47 -13.67 -6.07
C ASP A 276 5.33 -12.17 -6.31
N PHE A 277 5.44 -11.35 -5.26
CA PHE A 277 5.45 -9.89 -5.38
C PHE A 277 6.61 -9.39 -6.24
N LEU A 278 7.86 -9.82 -5.98
CA LEU A 278 9.00 -9.35 -6.74
C LEU A 278 8.88 -9.75 -8.22
N HIS A 279 8.47 -10.99 -8.51
CA HIS A 279 8.21 -11.44 -9.88
C HIS A 279 7.07 -10.69 -10.57
N ALA A 280 6.06 -10.23 -9.84
CA ALA A 280 4.94 -9.47 -10.39
C ALA A 280 5.25 -7.98 -10.58
N ALA A 281 6.01 -7.37 -9.65
CA ALA A 281 6.18 -5.93 -9.56
C ALA A 281 7.49 -5.41 -10.18
N THR A 282 8.46 -6.28 -10.43
CA THR A 282 9.76 -5.92 -11.00
C THR A 282 9.93 -6.44 -12.44
N SER A 283 10.79 -5.80 -13.21
CA SER A 283 11.17 -6.26 -14.55
C SER A 283 12.01 -7.54 -14.45
N PRO A 284 11.93 -8.49 -15.40
CA PRO A 284 12.77 -9.68 -15.41
C PRO A 284 14.28 -9.39 -15.38
N ASP A 285 14.68 -8.21 -15.85
CA ASP A 285 16.05 -7.68 -15.89
C ASP A 285 16.30 -6.56 -14.86
N VAL A 286 15.50 -6.49 -13.79
CA VAL A 286 15.63 -5.48 -12.72
C VAL A 286 17.07 -5.39 -12.21
N VAL A 287 17.59 -4.17 -12.08
CA VAL A 287 18.93 -3.93 -11.53
C VAL A 287 18.85 -3.88 -10.01
N GLY A 288 19.55 -4.79 -9.33
CA GLY A 288 19.72 -4.82 -7.88
C GLY A 288 21.04 -4.18 -7.43
N GLU A 289 21.51 -4.55 -6.24
CA GLU A 289 22.78 -4.02 -5.72
C GLU A 289 23.98 -4.75 -6.35
N THR A 290 23.89 -6.07 -6.51
CA THR A 290 25.02 -6.89 -6.98
C THR A 290 24.88 -7.40 -8.41
N GLY A 291 23.70 -7.29 -9.04
CA GLY A 291 23.46 -7.88 -10.35
C GLY A 291 22.10 -7.55 -10.98
N PHE A 292 21.73 -8.33 -12.00
CA PHE A 292 20.51 -8.16 -12.79
C PHE A 292 19.55 -9.34 -12.58
N GLY A 293 18.25 -9.02 -12.57
CA GLY A 293 17.15 -9.97 -12.51
C GLY A 293 16.64 -10.26 -11.10
N VAL A 294 15.41 -10.78 -11.05
CA VAL A 294 14.64 -10.97 -9.81
C VAL A 294 15.33 -11.92 -8.84
N GLU A 295 15.94 -12.99 -9.33
CA GLU A 295 16.66 -13.95 -8.48
C GLU A 295 17.92 -13.34 -7.86
N SER A 296 18.65 -12.49 -8.60
CA SER A 296 19.80 -11.75 -8.06
C SER A 296 19.36 -10.80 -6.95
N LEU A 297 18.23 -10.13 -7.12
CA LEU A 297 17.66 -9.23 -6.11
C LEU A 297 17.22 -9.99 -4.85
N ILE A 298 16.65 -11.20 -5.00
CA ILE A 298 16.29 -12.06 -3.88
C ILE A 298 17.54 -12.51 -3.13
N ASP A 299 18.61 -12.88 -3.84
CA ASP A 299 19.88 -13.26 -3.23
C ASP A 299 20.54 -12.11 -2.45
N ASP A 300 20.43 -10.88 -2.94
CA ASP A 300 20.84 -9.67 -2.20
C ASP A 300 20.09 -9.57 -0.87
N TYR A 301 18.76 -9.71 -0.90
CA TYR A 301 17.95 -9.68 0.32
C TYR A 301 18.22 -10.86 1.26
N ARG A 302 18.55 -12.05 0.74
CA ARG A 302 18.97 -13.20 1.56
C ARG A 302 20.27 -12.90 2.30
N ARG A 303 21.28 -12.35 1.62
CA ARG A 303 22.56 -11.97 2.24
C ARG A 303 22.36 -10.88 3.28
N LEU A 304 21.58 -9.85 2.97
CA LEU A 304 21.26 -8.78 3.93
C LEU A 304 20.52 -9.31 5.16
N ALA A 305 19.60 -10.27 4.99
CA ALA A 305 18.93 -10.91 6.12
C ALA A 305 19.89 -11.75 7.00
N LEU A 306 20.96 -12.32 6.43
CA LEU A 306 22.01 -12.99 7.19
C LEU A 306 22.89 -11.99 7.96
N TYR A 307 23.22 -10.86 7.33
CA TYR A 307 24.09 -9.84 7.92
C TYR A 307 23.34 -9.06 9.00
N LEU A 308 22.07 -8.76 8.78
CA LEU A 308 21.24 -7.87 9.59
C LEU A 308 19.86 -8.50 9.84
N PRO A 309 19.79 -9.59 10.64
CA PRO A 309 18.58 -10.41 10.80
C PRO A 309 17.40 -9.67 11.44
N ASP A 310 17.68 -8.70 12.33
CA ASP A 310 16.66 -7.93 13.04
C ASP A 310 16.46 -6.52 12.46
N SER A 311 16.70 -6.36 11.15
CA SER A 311 16.53 -5.07 10.49
C SER A 311 15.07 -4.61 10.51
N ASP A 312 14.82 -3.36 10.92
CA ASP A 312 13.51 -2.68 10.83
C ASP A 312 13.66 -1.42 9.97
N THR A 313 13.26 -1.53 8.71
CA THR A 313 13.31 -0.44 7.72
C THR A 313 11.96 0.27 7.68
N GLN A 314 11.92 1.48 8.21
CA GLN A 314 10.74 2.33 8.24
C GLN A 314 10.81 3.40 7.14
N LEU A 315 9.75 3.50 6.35
CA LEU A 315 9.58 4.59 5.40
C LEU A 315 9.26 5.89 6.15
N VAL A 316 10.08 6.92 5.94
CA VAL A 316 9.87 8.25 6.53
C VAL A 316 9.22 9.19 5.51
N ARG A 317 9.72 9.16 4.28
CA ARG A 317 9.25 10.02 3.18
C ARG A 317 9.44 9.33 1.85
N LEU A 318 8.54 9.55 0.91
CA LEU A 318 8.66 9.08 -0.46
C LEU A 318 8.60 10.27 -1.41
N ASP A 319 9.68 10.46 -2.18
CA ASP A 319 9.81 11.56 -3.12
C ASP A 319 9.78 11.02 -4.56
N THR A 320 8.99 11.64 -5.44
CA THR A 320 9.01 11.37 -6.88
C THR A 320 10.04 12.27 -7.56
N GLY A 321 10.98 11.67 -8.28
CA GLY A 321 12.01 12.35 -9.05
C GLY A 321 11.72 12.36 -10.56
N PRO A 322 12.63 12.96 -11.35
CA PRO A 322 12.53 12.96 -12.82
C PRO A 322 12.67 11.55 -13.40
N GLU A 323 12.23 11.36 -14.65
CA GLU A 323 12.32 10.08 -15.39
C GLU A 323 11.72 8.86 -14.68
N ASP A 324 10.51 9.01 -14.11
CA ASP A 324 9.82 7.94 -13.39
C ASP A 324 10.67 7.35 -12.24
N SER A 325 11.46 8.17 -11.55
CA SER A 325 12.24 7.73 -10.40
C SER A 325 11.51 8.01 -9.09
N LEU A 326 11.73 7.17 -8.08
CA LEU A 326 11.23 7.37 -6.73
C LEU A 326 12.36 7.17 -5.73
N THR A 327 12.43 8.04 -4.74
CA THR A 327 13.41 7.95 -3.66
C THR A 327 12.67 7.89 -2.34
N ALA A 328 12.77 6.75 -1.68
CA ALA A 328 12.25 6.54 -0.34
C ALA A 328 13.33 6.90 0.68
N THR A 329 13.09 7.89 1.53
CA THR A 329 13.91 8.19 2.70
C THR A 329 13.49 7.25 3.83
N THR A 330 14.45 6.56 4.46
CA THR A 330 14.17 5.54 5.45
C THR A 330 14.95 5.76 6.75
N THR A 331 14.40 5.20 7.84
CA THR A 331 15.13 4.98 9.08
C THR A 331 15.25 3.47 9.28
N VAL A 332 16.47 2.97 9.50
CA VAL A 332 16.75 1.54 9.62
C VAL A 332 17.27 1.23 11.01
N GLY A 333 16.50 0.49 11.80
CA GLY A 333 16.98 -0.06 13.07
C GLY A 333 17.72 -1.38 12.84
N ILE A 334 18.94 -1.52 13.37
CA ILE A 334 19.71 -2.76 13.31
C ILE A 334 20.38 -3.06 14.65
N THR A 335 20.73 -4.33 14.86
CA THR A 335 21.59 -4.79 15.95
C THR A 335 22.77 -5.54 15.37
N ILE A 336 23.99 -5.23 15.83
CA ILE A 336 25.18 -5.98 15.43
C ILE A 336 25.22 -7.28 16.25
N THR A 337 24.75 -8.36 15.66
CA THR A 337 24.70 -9.68 16.31
C THR A 337 26.00 -10.46 16.12
N ALA A 338 26.16 -11.58 16.82
CA ALA A 338 27.22 -12.54 16.53
C ALA A 338 27.20 -12.98 15.05
N ASN A 339 26.02 -13.19 14.46
CA ASN A 339 25.87 -13.51 13.03
C ASN A 339 26.37 -12.36 12.15
N THR A 340 26.03 -11.11 12.49
CA THR A 340 26.53 -9.93 11.77
C THR A 340 28.05 -9.90 11.75
N LEU A 341 28.72 -10.15 12.88
CA LEU A 341 30.17 -10.18 12.93
C LEU A 341 30.76 -11.34 12.11
N HIS A 342 30.18 -12.54 12.20
CA HIS A 342 30.65 -13.70 11.45
C HIS A 342 30.49 -13.56 9.93
N PHE A 343 29.37 -12.98 9.47
CA PHE A 343 29.03 -12.94 8.05
C PHE A 343 29.36 -11.61 7.37
N ALA A 344 29.24 -10.47 8.06
CA ALA A 344 29.52 -9.16 7.49
C ALA A 344 30.94 -8.66 7.80
N PHE A 345 31.53 -9.08 8.92
CA PHE A 345 32.87 -8.65 9.37
C PHE A 345 33.77 -9.84 9.75
N PRO A 346 33.92 -10.86 8.89
CA PRO A 346 34.55 -12.13 9.26
C PRO A 346 35.99 -11.98 9.76
N HIS A 347 36.73 -10.97 9.28
CA HIS A 347 38.11 -10.67 9.68
C HIS A 347 38.24 -10.16 11.12
N LEU A 348 37.15 -9.71 11.75
CA LEU A 348 37.15 -9.28 13.13
C LEU A 348 36.99 -10.44 14.13
N VAL A 349 36.73 -11.66 13.64
CA VAL A 349 36.60 -12.91 14.42
C VAL A 349 37.91 -13.71 14.31
N HIS A 350 38.48 -14.16 15.43
CA HIS A 350 39.77 -14.84 15.43
C HIS A 350 39.62 -16.35 15.16
N ASN A 351 40.38 -16.88 14.19
CA ASN A 351 40.64 -18.31 13.96
C ASN A 351 39.44 -19.29 14.01
N GLY A 352 38.25 -18.86 13.58
CA GLY A 352 37.09 -19.77 13.44
C GLY A 352 36.52 -20.31 14.74
N ASP A 353 37.03 -19.88 15.90
CA ASP A 353 36.47 -20.17 17.20
C ASP A 353 35.38 -19.15 17.50
N ARG A 354 34.13 -19.62 17.61
CA ARG A 354 32.92 -18.79 17.70
C ARG A 354 32.88 -17.82 18.90
N ASP A 355 33.79 -17.99 19.86
CA ASP A 355 33.79 -17.29 21.15
C ASP A 355 34.98 -16.34 21.36
N GLN A 356 35.90 -16.21 20.39
CA GLN A 356 37.05 -15.28 20.48
C GLN A 356 36.89 -14.07 19.54
N TRP A 357 36.35 -12.99 20.11
CA TRP A 357 36.16 -11.71 19.45
C TRP A 357 37.40 -10.83 19.53
N SER A 358 37.75 -10.13 18.45
CA SER A 358 38.69 -9.01 18.55
C SER A 358 38.14 -7.93 19.51
N PRO A 359 39.00 -7.08 20.12
CA PRO A 359 38.53 -6.01 21.01
C PRO A 359 37.51 -5.06 20.36
N VAL A 360 37.59 -4.88 19.04
CA VAL A 360 36.64 -4.05 18.29
C VAL A 360 35.33 -4.82 18.04
N ALA A 361 35.37 -6.11 17.68
CA ALA A 361 34.18 -6.94 17.57
C ALA A 361 33.41 -7.04 18.88
N ALA A 362 34.11 -7.19 20.01
CA ALA A 362 33.49 -7.22 21.33
C ALA A 362 32.78 -5.90 21.70
N LYS A 363 33.29 -4.76 21.22
CA LYS A 363 32.61 -3.46 21.39
C LYS A 363 31.39 -3.32 20.50
N LEU A 364 31.41 -3.91 19.32
CA LEU A 364 30.31 -3.85 18.35
C LEU A 364 29.18 -4.81 18.68
N LEU A 365 29.47 -5.97 19.27
CA LEU A 365 28.49 -7.00 19.60
C LEU A 365 27.35 -6.43 20.46
N ASP A 366 26.11 -6.77 20.09
CA ASP A 366 24.84 -6.37 20.70
C ASP A 366 24.57 -4.85 20.69
N GLN A 367 25.37 -4.07 19.97
CA GLN A 367 25.11 -2.65 19.78
C GLN A 367 23.94 -2.45 18.81
N ARG A 368 23.02 -1.58 19.22
CA ARG A 368 21.87 -1.20 18.41
C ARG A 368 22.11 0.14 17.74
N PHE A 369 21.94 0.18 16.43
CA PHE A 369 22.07 1.40 15.64
C PHE A 369 20.76 1.78 14.98
N VAL A 370 20.59 3.09 14.79
CA VAL A 370 19.52 3.68 13.99
C VAL A 370 20.20 4.41 12.84
N LEU A 371 20.05 3.88 11.64
CA LEU A 371 20.68 4.38 10.44
C LEU A 371 19.70 5.26 9.67
N ARG A 372 20.20 6.31 9.04
CA ARG A 372 19.45 7.05 8.02
C ARG A 372 19.77 6.45 6.67
N GLY A 373 18.74 6.13 5.91
CA GLY A 373 18.89 5.48 4.62
C GLY A 373 18.02 6.08 3.54
N SER A 374 18.25 5.58 2.33
CA SER A 374 17.44 5.85 1.15
C SER A 374 17.37 4.62 0.27
N ILE A 375 16.19 4.36 -0.31
CA ILE A 375 16.00 3.35 -1.35
C ILE A 375 15.54 4.06 -2.62
N HIS A 376 16.29 3.89 -3.69
CA HIS A 376 16.00 4.45 -5.00
C HIS A 376 15.36 3.39 -5.89
N PHE A 377 14.23 3.75 -6.49
CA PHE A 377 13.50 2.94 -7.45
C PHE A 377 13.48 3.65 -8.80
N LYS A 378 13.73 2.91 -9.89
CA LYS A 378 13.41 3.39 -11.24
C LYS A 378 12.22 2.62 -11.76
N TRP A 379 11.18 3.34 -12.13
CA TRP A 379 9.95 2.78 -12.66
C TRP A 379 10.02 2.75 -14.20
N ASP A 380 9.33 1.78 -14.78
CA ASP A 380 9.02 1.73 -16.20
C ASP A 380 7.51 1.88 -16.37
N SER A 381 7.09 3.05 -16.85
CA SER A 381 5.70 3.39 -17.11
C SER A 381 5.08 2.58 -18.25
N ILE A 382 5.90 2.02 -19.17
CA ILE A 382 5.43 1.20 -20.29
C ILE A 382 5.04 -0.19 -19.80
N THR A 383 5.92 -0.86 -19.05
CA THR A 383 5.68 -2.22 -18.54
C THR A 383 4.97 -2.24 -17.19
N SER A 384 4.79 -1.07 -16.57
CA SER A 384 4.27 -0.91 -15.22
C SER A 384 5.01 -1.76 -14.18
N ARG A 385 6.35 -1.71 -14.24
CA ARG A 385 7.26 -2.50 -13.38
C ARG A 385 8.46 -1.69 -12.92
N VAL A 386 9.04 -2.10 -11.79
CA VAL A 386 10.30 -1.55 -11.29
C VAL A 386 11.47 -2.18 -12.06
N LYS A 387 12.33 -1.35 -12.66
CA LYS A 387 13.54 -1.79 -13.38
C LYS A 387 14.84 -1.59 -12.59
N LEU A 388 14.81 -0.87 -11.47
CA LEU A 388 15.98 -0.70 -10.60
C LEU A 388 15.54 -0.56 -9.14
N VAL A 389 16.27 -1.22 -8.24
CA VAL A 389 16.18 -1.05 -6.79
C VAL A 389 17.60 -0.93 -6.24
N GLN A 390 17.92 0.22 -5.63
CA GLN A 390 19.23 0.45 -5.01
C GLN A 390 19.06 1.03 -3.62
N SER A 391 19.79 0.51 -2.65
CA SER A 391 19.64 0.91 -1.25
C SER A 391 20.93 1.46 -0.67
N LYS A 392 20.81 2.42 0.24
CA LYS A 392 21.92 2.99 1.01
C LYS A 392 21.48 3.25 2.43
N ALA A 393 22.32 2.99 3.41
CA ALA A 393 22.12 3.44 4.79
C ALA A 393 23.46 3.80 5.45
N ASP A 394 23.47 4.89 6.23
CA ASP A 394 24.68 5.39 6.88
C ASP A 394 25.04 4.57 8.13
N LEU A 395 25.93 3.60 7.97
CA LEU A 395 26.53 2.84 9.07
C LEU A 395 27.81 3.49 9.60
N LEU A 396 28.44 4.35 8.81
CA LEU A 396 29.68 5.04 9.16
C LEU A 396 29.50 5.92 10.39
N THR A 397 28.49 6.80 10.37
CA THR A 397 28.25 7.77 11.44
C THR A 397 28.03 7.12 12.80
N PRO A 398 27.14 6.12 12.98
CA PRO A 398 26.97 5.47 14.28
C PRO A 398 28.20 4.68 14.72
N MET A 399 28.94 4.04 13.80
CA MET A 399 30.19 3.36 14.15
C MET A 399 31.28 4.34 14.61
N LEU A 400 31.39 5.50 13.97
CA LEU A 400 32.33 6.55 14.38
C LEU A 400 31.98 7.11 15.77
N HIS A 401 30.70 7.31 16.07
CA HIS A 401 30.26 7.73 17.40
C HIS A 401 30.58 6.69 18.49
N LEU A 402 30.45 5.40 18.18
CA LEU A 402 30.74 4.32 19.13
C LEU A 402 32.23 4.10 19.36
N LEU A 403 33.02 4.10 18.28
CA LEU A 403 34.45 3.74 18.33
C LEU A 403 35.35 4.95 18.64
N GLY A 404 34.89 6.17 18.32
CA GLY A 404 35.51 7.42 18.71
C GLY A 404 36.59 7.95 17.77
N ASP A 405 37.01 7.17 16.77
CA ASP A 405 38.04 7.57 15.82
C ASP A 405 37.85 6.91 14.43
N LEU A 406 38.26 7.62 13.38
CA LEU A 406 38.06 7.19 12.00
C LEU A 406 39.02 6.07 11.56
N GLU A 407 40.20 5.96 12.18
CA GLU A 407 41.20 4.95 11.85
C GLU A 407 40.70 3.54 12.22
N THR A 408 40.14 3.40 13.43
CA THR A 408 39.51 2.17 13.90
C THR A 408 38.29 1.81 13.04
N VAL A 409 37.45 2.78 12.69
CA VAL A 409 36.29 2.54 11.81
C VAL A 409 36.74 2.10 10.41
N SER A 410 37.79 2.72 9.86
CA SER A 410 38.37 2.31 8.58
C SER A 410 38.83 0.85 8.62
N ARG A 411 39.44 0.40 9.72
CA ARG A 411 39.87 -0.99 9.91
C ARG A 411 38.69 -1.97 10.08
N VAL A 412 37.56 -1.51 10.63
CA VAL A 412 36.32 -2.32 10.71
C VAL A 412 35.82 -2.65 9.31
N PHE A 413 35.80 -1.66 8.41
CA PHE A 413 35.34 -1.84 7.04
C PHE A 413 36.40 -2.42 6.08
N ASP A 414 37.66 -2.48 6.49
CA ASP A 414 38.74 -3.09 5.72
C ASP A 414 38.54 -4.62 5.62
N ASN A 415 38.22 -5.13 4.43
CA ASN A 415 37.81 -6.51 4.15
C ASN A 415 36.43 -6.93 4.70
N ALA A 416 35.59 -5.97 5.08
CA ALA A 416 34.18 -6.26 5.41
C ALA A 416 33.38 -6.63 4.16
N LEU A 417 32.40 -7.51 4.32
CA LEU A 417 31.44 -7.88 3.25
C LEU A 417 30.25 -6.92 3.15
N VAL A 418 30.26 -5.86 3.99
CA VAL A 418 29.31 -4.76 3.96
C VAL A 418 30.07 -3.43 3.94
N THR A 419 29.61 -2.48 3.13
CA THR A 419 30.22 -1.15 3.03
C THR A 419 29.72 -0.20 4.12
N PRO A 420 30.36 0.96 4.33
CA PRO A 420 29.86 1.99 5.25
C PRO A 420 28.48 2.56 4.87
N GLU A 421 28.06 2.38 3.61
CA GLU A 421 26.71 2.72 3.11
C GLU A 421 25.72 1.53 3.23
N CYS A 422 26.05 0.49 4.01
CA CYS A 422 25.24 -0.72 4.16
C CYS A 422 24.98 -1.50 2.86
N LYS A 423 25.88 -1.38 1.87
CA LYS A 423 25.79 -2.14 0.61
C LYS A 423 26.55 -3.45 0.73
N LEU A 424 26.13 -4.47 -0.01
CA LEU A 424 26.90 -5.71 -0.14
C LEU A 424 28.19 -5.42 -0.90
N ALA A 425 29.34 -5.75 -0.30
CA ALA A 425 30.62 -5.68 -1.00
C ALA A 425 30.75 -6.89 -1.95
N GLN A 426 31.37 -6.67 -3.12
CA GLN A 426 31.63 -7.70 -4.12
C GLN A 426 32.89 -8.50 -3.82
#